data_AF-A0A354FX52-F1
#
_entry.id   AF-A0A354FX52-F1
#
_cell.length_a   1.000
_cell.length_b   1.000
_cell.length_c   1.000
_cell.angle_alpha   90.00
_cell.angle_beta   90.00
_cell.angle_gamma   90.00
#
_symmetry.space_group_name_H-M   'P 1'
#
loop_
_entity.id
_entity.type
_entity.pdbx_description
1 polymer ?
#
loop_
_entity_poly.entity_id
_entity_poly.type
_entity_poly.pdbx_seq_one_letter_code
_entity_poly.pdbx_strand_id
1 'polypeptide(L)'
;MRFALVPLCFTLLHAQENNKEENKEDFPSVVTKQDTVTIAGRKIDYKVTASTLSLKTAKDEDRASIFHVAYERIGMGDRHKRPILFAFNGGPGSSAVWLHMGALGPRIVPTTPDGTKTLPPPVPDKKTPHS
;
A
#
# COMPACT_ATOMS: atom_id res chain seq x y z
N MET A 1 48.13 -11.18 47.06
CA MET A 1 48.10 -10.43 45.77
C MET A 1 46.73 -10.65 45.16
N ARG A 2 46.01 -9.58 44.83
CA ARG A 2 44.60 -9.56 44.36
C ARG A 2 44.50 -9.79 42.83
N PHE A 3 43.26 -10.05 42.41
CA PHE A 3 42.65 -9.91 41.06
C PHE A 3 42.73 -11.11 40.12
N ALA A 4 41.70 -11.48 39.35
CA ALA A 4 40.26 -11.21 39.35
C ALA A 4 39.64 -12.21 38.36
N LEU A 5 38.61 -12.95 38.76
CA LEU A 5 37.82 -13.77 37.83
C LEU A 5 36.70 -12.87 37.30
N VAL A 6 36.73 -12.53 36.01
CA VAL A 6 35.65 -11.77 35.36
C VAL A 6 34.58 -12.78 34.94
N PRO A 7 33.36 -12.76 35.51
CA PRO A 7 32.28 -13.58 34.98
C PRO A 7 31.72 -12.89 33.74
N LEU A 8 31.72 -13.60 32.61
CA LEU A 8 31.00 -13.20 31.41
C LEU A 8 29.50 -13.33 31.69
N CYS A 9 28.90 -12.23 32.15
CA CYS A 9 27.47 -12.16 32.42
C CYS A 9 26.72 -12.14 31.08
N PHE A 10 26.16 -13.28 30.68
CA PHE A 10 25.17 -13.35 29.60
C PHE A 10 23.93 -12.58 30.06
N THR A 11 23.79 -11.34 29.62
CA THR A 11 22.53 -10.62 29.77
C THR A 11 21.51 -11.29 28.86
N LEU A 12 20.56 -12.02 29.45
CA LEU A 12 19.30 -12.32 28.78
C LEU A 12 18.68 -10.98 28.38
N LEU A 13 18.69 -10.70 27.07
CA LEU A 13 17.89 -9.66 26.48
C LEU A 13 16.43 -10.10 26.61
N HIS A 14 15.78 -9.77 27.73
CA HIS A 14 14.33 -9.81 27.81
C HIS A 14 13.81 -8.76 26.83
N ALA A 15 13.38 -9.23 25.64
CA ALA A 15 12.53 -8.44 24.77
C ALA A 15 11.28 -8.06 25.58
N GLN A 16 11.17 -6.79 25.96
CA GLN A 16 9.93 -6.28 26.52
C GLN A 16 8.84 -6.39 25.45
N GLU A 17 7.87 -7.25 25.70
CA GLU A 17 6.60 -7.26 24.98
C GLU A 17 5.87 -5.97 25.35
N ASN A 18 5.99 -4.97 24.48
CA ASN A 18 5.39 -3.66 24.67
C ASN A 18 3.91 -3.76 24.26
N ASN A 19 3.06 -4.19 25.20
CA ASN A 19 1.60 -4.19 25.03
C ASN A 19 1.10 -2.74 25.07
N LYS A 20 1.28 -2.01 23.96
CA LYS A 20 0.54 -0.78 23.70
C LYS A 20 -0.84 -1.20 23.21
N GLU A 21 -1.86 -0.96 24.03
CA GLU A 21 -3.24 -0.92 23.56
C GLU A 21 -3.35 0.19 22.52
N GLU A 22 -3.28 -0.18 21.25
CA GLU A 22 -3.57 0.72 20.15
C GLU A 22 -5.07 1.06 20.18
N ASN A 23 -5.36 2.33 20.45
CA ASN A 23 -6.69 2.89 20.27
C ASN A 23 -7.04 2.82 18.78
N LYS A 24 -7.76 1.75 18.38
CA LYS A 24 -8.24 1.56 17.01
C LYS A 24 -9.34 2.58 16.75
N GLU A 25 -8.94 3.74 16.25
CA GLU A 25 -9.85 4.64 15.54
C GLU A 25 -10.67 3.84 14.52
N ASP A 26 -12.00 3.94 14.59
CA ASP A 26 -12.96 3.16 13.81
C ASP A 26 -13.05 3.71 12.37
N PHE A 27 -11.95 3.57 11.62
CA PHE A 27 -11.95 3.84 10.20
C PHE A 27 -12.63 2.68 9.47
N PRO A 28 -13.53 2.96 8.49
CA PRO A 28 -14.15 1.89 7.72
C PRO A 28 -13.07 1.03 7.06
N SER A 29 -13.11 -0.28 7.33
CA SER A 29 -12.15 -1.27 6.82
C SER A 29 -12.11 -1.36 5.29
N VAL A 30 -13.12 -0.79 4.63
CA VAL A 30 -13.26 -0.71 3.18
C VAL A 30 -13.82 0.66 2.80
N VAL A 31 -13.09 1.38 1.95
CA VAL A 31 -13.56 2.64 1.33
C VAL A 31 -13.70 2.43 -0.17
N THR A 32 -14.86 2.79 -0.73
CA THR A 32 -15.12 2.67 -2.17
C THR A 32 -15.59 3.99 -2.76
N LYS A 33 -15.09 4.34 -3.95
CA LYS A 33 -15.50 5.51 -4.75
C LYS A 33 -15.64 5.13 -6.22
N GLN A 34 -16.39 5.93 -6.97
CA GLN A 34 -16.44 5.88 -8.43
C GLN A 34 -15.88 7.18 -8.99
N ASP A 35 -15.15 7.10 -10.08
CA ASP A 35 -14.57 8.26 -10.79
C ASP A 35 -14.31 7.86 -12.26
N THR A 36 -13.81 8.81 -13.04
CA THR A 36 -13.56 8.67 -14.47
C THR A 36 -12.16 9.17 -14.83
N VAL A 37 -11.49 8.42 -15.70
CA VAL A 37 -10.26 8.82 -16.39
C VAL A 37 -10.43 8.79 -17.91
N THR A 38 -9.63 9.56 -18.63
CA THR A 38 -9.54 9.51 -20.09
C THR A 38 -8.21 8.90 -20.49
N ILE A 39 -8.24 7.71 -21.09
CA ILE A 39 -7.05 7.00 -21.55
C ILE A 39 -7.12 6.88 -23.07
N ALA A 40 -6.08 7.36 -23.76
CA ALA A 40 -6.00 7.34 -25.23
C ALA A 40 -7.29 7.88 -25.91
N GLY A 41 -7.81 9.01 -25.41
CA GLY A 41 -9.01 9.67 -25.93
C GLY A 41 -10.34 8.99 -25.55
N ARG A 42 -10.32 7.88 -24.81
CA ARG A 42 -11.54 7.17 -24.39
C ARG A 42 -11.84 7.42 -22.93
N LYS A 43 -13.08 7.81 -22.64
CA LYS A 43 -13.60 7.92 -21.27
C LYS A 43 -13.75 6.52 -20.68
N ILE A 44 -13.20 6.32 -19.49
CA ILE A 44 -13.26 5.06 -18.74
C ILE A 44 -13.77 5.38 -17.34
N ASP A 45 -14.98 4.90 -17.06
CA ASP A 45 -15.54 4.94 -15.71
C ASP A 45 -15.00 3.76 -14.90
N TYR A 46 -14.61 4.02 -13.66
CA TYR A 46 -14.03 3.02 -12.77
C TYR A 46 -14.53 3.16 -11.35
N LYS A 47 -14.48 2.05 -10.62
CA LYS A 47 -14.64 1.97 -9.18
C LYS A 47 -13.27 1.75 -8.55
N VAL A 48 -12.95 2.49 -7.51
CA VAL A 48 -11.75 2.32 -6.71
C VAL A 48 -12.13 1.89 -5.29
N THR A 49 -11.45 0.86 -4.78
CA THR A 49 -11.65 0.34 -3.43
C THR A 49 -10.32 0.26 -2.69
N ALA A 50 -10.22 0.92 -1.55
CA ALA A 50 -9.12 0.76 -0.59
C ALA A 50 -9.59 -0.13 0.56
N SER A 51 -8.87 -1.20 0.83
CA SER A 51 -9.25 -2.19 1.85
C SER A 51 -8.07 -3.04 2.30
N THR A 52 -8.31 -3.85 3.32
CA THR A 52 -7.32 -4.79 3.86
C THR A 52 -7.77 -6.23 3.62
N LEU A 53 -6.89 -7.03 3.03
CA LEU A 53 -7.05 -8.47 2.85
C LEU A 53 -6.46 -9.22 4.04
N SER A 54 -7.30 -9.92 4.80
CA SER A 54 -6.83 -10.80 5.88
C SER A 54 -6.36 -12.14 5.31
N LEU A 55 -5.12 -12.51 5.63
CA LEU A 55 -4.55 -13.81 5.36
C LEU A 55 -4.70 -14.68 6.60
N LYS A 56 -5.32 -15.84 6.44
CA LYS A 56 -5.60 -16.77 7.53
C LYS A 56 -4.74 -18.03 7.47
N THR A 57 -4.53 -18.68 8.60
CA THR A 57 -3.90 -20.01 8.69
C THR A 57 -4.89 -21.11 8.25
N ALA A 58 -4.40 -22.35 8.14
CA ALA A 58 -5.25 -23.52 7.91
C ALA A 58 -6.27 -23.77 9.05
N LYS A 59 -6.08 -23.15 10.22
CA LYS A 59 -7.00 -23.20 11.37
C LYS A 59 -7.97 -22.02 11.42
N ASP A 60 -8.04 -21.21 10.36
CA ASP A 60 -8.85 -19.98 10.26
C ASP A 60 -8.42 -18.84 11.21
N GLU A 61 -7.20 -18.89 11.74
CA GLU A 61 -6.61 -17.83 12.58
C GLU A 61 -5.96 -16.74 11.72
N ASP A 62 -6.05 -15.47 12.13
CA ASP A 62 -5.40 -14.37 11.41
C ASP A 62 -3.87 -14.51 11.45
N ARG A 63 -3.24 -14.48 10.26
CA ARG A 63 -1.80 -14.61 10.08
C ARG A 63 -1.14 -13.31 9.65
N ALA A 64 -1.80 -12.56 8.78
CA ALA A 64 -1.31 -11.28 8.29
C ALA A 64 -2.46 -10.47 7.69
N SER A 65 -2.23 -9.18 7.48
CA SER A 65 -3.16 -8.30 6.78
C SER A 65 -2.42 -7.51 5.70
N ILE A 66 -3.01 -7.41 4.51
CA ILE A 66 -2.42 -6.73 3.36
C ILE A 66 -3.36 -5.60 2.96
N PHE A 67 -2.93 -4.35 3.18
CA PHE A 67 -3.60 -3.20 2.60
C PHE A 67 -3.44 -3.19 1.08
N HIS A 68 -4.52 -2.92 0.36
CA HIS A 68 -4.51 -2.84 -1.10
C HIS A 68 -5.48 -1.74 -1.61
N VAL A 69 -5.21 -1.28 -2.83
CA VAL A 69 -6.11 -0.42 -3.60
C VAL A 69 -6.42 -1.12 -4.92
N ALA A 70 -7.70 -1.32 -5.21
CA ALA A 70 -8.18 -2.02 -6.41
C ALA A 70 -8.96 -1.07 -7.32
N TYR A 71 -8.66 -1.10 -8.61
CA TYR A 71 -9.36 -0.35 -9.65
C TYR A 71 -10.11 -1.31 -10.57
N GLU A 72 -11.42 -1.13 -10.66
CA GLU A 72 -12.31 -1.96 -11.48
C GLU A 72 -13.01 -1.09 -12.52
N ARG A 73 -12.86 -1.40 -13.82
CA ARG A 73 -13.60 -0.70 -14.87
C ARG A 73 -15.09 -1.04 -14.80
N ILE A 74 -15.93 -0.01 -14.93
CA ILE A 74 -17.39 -0.12 -14.97
C ILE A 74 -17.87 -0.20 -16.43
N GLY A 75 -19.02 -0.84 -16.65
CA GLY A 75 -19.70 -0.83 -17.95
C GLY A 75 -19.05 -1.72 -19.02
N MET A 76 -18.31 -2.76 -18.61
CA MET A 76 -17.84 -3.78 -19.54
C MET A 76 -18.84 -4.93 -19.66
N GLY A 77 -18.97 -5.50 -20.86
CA GLY A 77 -19.85 -6.66 -21.09
C GLY A 77 -19.41 -7.90 -20.33
N ASP A 78 -18.31 -8.52 -20.75
CA ASP A 78 -17.78 -9.74 -20.11
C ASP A 78 -16.57 -9.41 -19.22
N ARG A 79 -16.78 -9.44 -17.89
CA ARG A 79 -15.73 -9.17 -16.90
C ARG A 79 -14.69 -10.30 -16.81
N HIS A 80 -15.06 -11.54 -17.12
CA HIS A 80 -14.15 -12.69 -17.02
C HIS A 80 -13.06 -12.66 -18.09
N LYS A 81 -13.27 -11.91 -19.17
CA LYS A 81 -12.26 -11.68 -20.22
C LYS A 81 -11.29 -10.55 -19.90
N ARG A 82 -11.51 -9.77 -18.84
CA ARG A 82 -10.60 -8.68 -18.46
C ARG A 82 -9.40 -9.26 -17.71
N PRO A 83 -8.16 -9.01 -18.16
CA PRO A 83 -6.99 -9.42 -17.39
C PRO A 83 -6.94 -8.65 -16.06
N ILE A 84 -6.44 -9.32 -15.02
CA ILE A 84 -6.14 -8.72 -13.72
C ILE A 84 -4.64 -8.44 -13.68
N LEU A 85 -4.27 -7.21 -13.30
CA LEU A 85 -2.90 -6.82 -13.04
C LEU A 85 -2.72 -6.67 -11.53
N PHE A 86 -1.72 -7.35 -10.98
CA PHE A 86 -1.23 -7.10 -9.63
C PHE A 86 0.10 -6.35 -9.72
N ALA A 87 0.23 -5.27 -8.95
CA ALA A 87 1.43 -4.44 -8.92
C ALA A 87 2.02 -4.45 -7.51
N PHE A 88 3.25 -4.96 -7.39
CA PHE A 88 3.98 -5.02 -6.13
C PHE A 88 5.26 -4.22 -6.28
N ASN A 89 5.61 -3.43 -5.26
CA ASN A 89 6.89 -2.74 -5.27
C ASN A 89 8.03 -3.69 -4.85
N GLY A 90 9.26 -3.32 -5.22
CA GLY A 90 10.46 -4.12 -4.97
C GLY A 90 11.22 -3.75 -3.68
N GLY A 91 12.52 -4.05 -3.69
CA GLY A 91 13.41 -3.87 -2.54
C GLY A 91 13.27 -5.02 -1.54
N PRO A 92 13.35 -4.73 -0.25
CA PRO A 92 12.39 -5.33 0.68
C PRO A 92 11.74 -4.23 1.51
N GLY A 93 10.43 -4.37 1.80
CA GLY A 93 9.71 -3.44 2.67
C GLY A 93 9.28 -2.11 2.03
N SER A 94 9.53 -1.89 0.73
CA SER A 94 9.05 -0.69 0.05
C SER A 94 7.55 -0.77 -0.26
N SER A 95 6.82 0.31 0.02
CA SER A 95 5.37 0.36 -0.16
C SER A 95 4.97 0.39 -1.64
N ALA A 96 3.84 -0.24 -1.98
CA ALA A 96 3.21 -0.15 -3.29
C ALA A 96 2.68 1.27 -3.62
N VAL A 97 2.72 2.21 -2.67
CA VAL A 97 2.35 3.62 -2.89
C VAL A 97 3.12 4.26 -4.05
N TRP A 98 4.37 3.87 -4.27
CA TRP A 98 5.19 4.39 -5.37
C TRP A 98 4.64 3.98 -6.74
N LEU A 99 4.12 2.76 -6.85
CA LEU A 99 3.45 2.32 -8.07
C LEU A 99 2.05 2.96 -8.17
N HIS A 100 1.32 3.03 -7.06
CA HIS A 100 -0.02 3.58 -7.06
C HIS A 100 -0.04 5.09 -7.41
N MET A 101 0.71 5.92 -6.68
CA MET A 101 0.66 7.39 -6.80
C MET A 101 1.84 7.97 -7.57
N GLY A 102 2.81 7.15 -8.00
CA GLY A 102 3.97 7.61 -8.77
C GLY A 102 3.98 7.16 -10.23
N ALA A 103 3.28 6.08 -10.60
CA ALA A 103 3.41 5.51 -11.94
C ALA A 103 2.10 4.98 -12.57
N LEU A 104 1.41 4.06 -11.89
CA LEU A 104 0.36 3.22 -12.47
C LEU A 104 -1.06 3.66 -12.13
N GLY A 105 -1.27 4.54 -11.15
CA GLY A 105 -2.62 5.00 -10.81
C GLY A 105 -3.20 5.97 -11.86
N PRO A 106 -4.53 6.10 -11.92
CA PRO A 106 -5.21 7.09 -12.78
C PRO A 106 -4.95 8.54 -12.33
N ARG A 107 -4.42 8.72 -11.12
CA ARG A 107 -4.01 9.99 -10.53
C ARG A 107 -2.66 9.79 -9.83
N ILE A 108 -1.69 10.65 -10.15
CA ILE A 108 -0.32 10.59 -9.62
C ILE A 108 0.08 11.92 -8.99
N VAL A 109 1.06 11.87 -8.09
CA VAL A 109 1.70 13.07 -7.54
C VAL A 109 2.73 13.59 -8.56
N PRO A 110 2.64 14.85 -9.00
CA PRO A 110 3.62 15.40 -9.93
C PRO A 110 4.98 15.60 -9.25
N THR A 111 6.02 15.32 -10.03
CA THR A 111 7.44 15.49 -9.67
C THR A 111 8.11 16.48 -10.62
N THR A 112 9.39 16.76 -10.39
CA THR A 112 10.23 17.44 -11.39
C THR A 112 10.22 16.67 -12.72
N PRO A 113 10.52 17.34 -13.86
CA PRO A 113 10.48 16.71 -15.18
C PRO A 113 11.37 15.48 -15.33
N ASP A 114 12.46 15.41 -14.58
CA ASP A 114 13.39 14.28 -14.51
C ASP A 114 12.95 13.18 -13.52
N GLY A 115 11.85 13.39 -12.78
CA GLY A 115 11.30 12.44 -11.82
C GLY A 115 12.07 12.32 -10.50
N THR A 116 13.12 13.12 -10.28
CA THR A 116 14.05 12.91 -9.15
C THR A 116 13.63 13.61 -7.86
N LYS A 117 12.76 14.62 -7.94
CA LYS A 117 12.37 15.45 -6.79
C LYS A 117 10.86 15.68 -6.74
N THR A 118 10.35 15.83 -5.52
CA THR A 118 8.99 16.30 -5.25
C THR A 118 8.91 17.80 -5.51
N LEU A 119 7.71 18.27 -5.89
CA LEU A 119 7.42 19.70 -6.00
C LEU A 119 7.13 20.31 -4.61
N PRO A 120 7.37 21.62 -4.39
CA PRO A 120 7.03 22.27 -3.13
C PRO A 120 5.50 22.32 -2.92
N PRO A 121 5.00 22.14 -1.68
CA PRO A 121 3.58 22.19 -1.40
C PRO A 121 2.99 23.61 -1.60
N PRO A 122 1.68 23.71 -1.93
CA PRO A 122 0.74 22.61 -2.14
C PRO A 122 0.91 21.93 -3.50
N VAL A 123 0.94 20.58 -3.50
CA VAL A 123 1.08 19.78 -4.72
C VAL A 123 -0.25 19.06 -5.01
N PRO A 124 -1.11 19.59 -5.91
CA PRO A 124 -2.29 18.86 -6.33
C PRO A 124 -1.90 17.62 -7.15
N ASP A 125 -2.69 16.57 -7.02
CA ASP A 125 -2.55 15.36 -7.84
C ASP A 125 -2.93 15.65 -9.30
N LYS A 126 -2.36 14.88 -10.23
CA LYS A 126 -2.57 15.03 -11.67
C LYS A 126 -3.19 13.76 -12.25
N LYS A 127 -4.20 13.90 -13.11
CA LYS A 127 -4.74 12.77 -13.91
C LYS A 127 -3.68 12.25 -14.89
N THR A 128 -3.52 10.93 -14.96
CA THR A 128 -2.60 10.29 -15.89
C THR A 128 -3.32 9.95 -17.21
N PRO A 129 -2.71 10.23 -18.38
CA PRO A 129 -3.33 9.95 -19.67
C PRO A 129 -3.16 8.48 -20.11
N HIS A 130 -2.41 7.68 -19.35
CA HIS A 130 -2.02 6.32 -19.70
C HIS A 130 -2.62 5.24 -18.79
N SER A 131 -3.25 5.61 -17.67
CA SER A 131 -3.67 4.69 -16.61
C SER A 131 -5.05 5.01 -16.06
#